data_AF-A0A1I6Y303-F1
#
_entry.id   AF-A0A1I6Y303-F1
#
_cell.length_a   1.000
_cell.length_b   1.000
_cell.length_c   1.000
_cell.angle_alpha   90.00
_cell.angle_beta   90.00
_cell.angle_gamma   90.00
#
_symmetry.space_group_name_H-M   'P 1'
#
loop_
_entity.id
_entity.type
_entity.pdbx_description
1 polymer ?
#
loop_
_entity_poly.entity_id
_entity_poly.type
_entity_poly.pdbx_seq_one_letter_code
_entity_poly.pdbx_strand_id
1 'polypeptide(L)'
;MNPSIKYLVLLLLFSFVACNSEDPKVKSSKEKLPQPPLPNGEYMFKLFLAEHDTLVQGENVKVKIEGNQVVVSFTGKGKFNLKQGDIISAGTLRQNQAGIWMISNNPKDAEVNDIYGCNGAPNPIDFELRTIRLCPTTQN
;
A
#
# COMPACT_ATOMS: atom_id res chain seq x y z
N MET A 1 -1.09 -83.29 -0.07
CA MET A 1 -0.43 -82.57 -1.19
C MET A 1 -1.14 -81.24 -1.35
N ASN A 2 -0.45 -80.14 -1.06
CA ASN A 2 -0.88 -78.80 -1.45
C ASN A 2 -0.29 -78.55 -2.86
N PRO A 3 -1.01 -77.87 -3.76
CA PRO A 3 -0.64 -76.47 -3.96
C PRO A 3 -1.82 -75.53 -4.27
N SER A 4 -1.87 -74.42 -3.52
CA SER A 4 -1.70 -73.03 -4.00
C SER A 4 -2.30 -72.59 -5.33
N ILE A 5 -2.90 -71.38 -5.32
CA ILE A 5 -3.16 -70.39 -6.41
C ILE A 5 -4.67 -70.04 -6.46
N LYS A 6 -5.16 -68.80 -6.48
CA LYS A 6 -4.73 -67.41 -6.15
C LYS A 6 -5.81 -66.51 -6.81
N TYR A 7 -6.36 -65.54 -6.05
CA TYR A 7 -7.20 -64.39 -6.49
C TYR A 7 -8.61 -64.73 -7.05
N LEU A 8 -9.68 -64.01 -6.75
CA LEU A 8 -9.88 -62.61 -7.14
C LEU A 8 -11.00 -61.97 -6.29
N VAL A 9 -10.62 -61.21 -5.26
CA VAL A 9 -11.53 -60.27 -4.59
C VAL A 9 -11.62 -59.04 -5.49
N LEU A 10 -12.76 -58.86 -6.15
CA LEU A 10 -13.08 -57.71 -6.99
C LEU A 10 -13.44 -56.51 -6.08
N LEU A 11 -12.41 -55.84 -5.54
CA LEU A 11 -12.56 -54.54 -4.90
C LEU A 11 -12.45 -53.47 -5.98
N LEU A 12 -13.61 -52.96 -6.41
CA LEU A 12 -13.71 -51.76 -7.23
C LEU A 12 -13.12 -50.59 -6.45
N LEU A 13 -11.91 -50.20 -6.84
CA LEU A 13 -11.25 -48.96 -6.44
C LEU A 13 -12.11 -47.79 -6.92
N PHE A 14 -12.80 -47.14 -5.99
CA PHE A 14 -13.25 -45.77 -6.17
C PHE A 14 -11.99 -44.90 -6.30
N SER A 15 -11.66 -44.51 -7.53
CA SER A 15 -10.69 -43.46 -7.81
C SER A 15 -11.28 -42.11 -7.36
N PHE A 16 -11.30 -41.86 -6.05
CA PHE A 16 -11.24 -40.49 -5.58
C PHE A 16 -9.82 -40.01 -5.87
N VAL A 17 -9.62 -39.45 -7.06
CA VAL A 17 -8.59 -38.43 -7.26
C VAL A 17 -9.05 -37.26 -6.38
N ALA A 18 -8.67 -37.31 -5.10
CA ALA A 18 -8.61 -36.11 -4.30
C ALA A 18 -7.53 -35.26 -4.96
N CYS A 19 -7.96 -34.32 -5.80
CA CYS A 19 -7.15 -33.18 -6.16
C CYS A 19 -6.93 -32.43 -4.85
N ASN A 20 -5.86 -32.76 -4.13
CA ASN A 20 -5.38 -31.98 -3.02
C ASN A 20 -4.92 -30.64 -3.60
N SER A 21 -5.85 -29.71 -3.80
CA SER A 21 -5.52 -28.29 -3.72
C SER A 21 -5.25 -28.03 -2.25
N GLU A 22 -4.04 -28.36 -1.80
CA GLU A 22 -3.50 -27.77 -0.58
C GLU A 22 -3.44 -26.27 -0.85
N ASP A 23 -4.47 -25.56 -0.41
CA ASP A 23 -4.45 -24.11 -0.33
C ASP A 23 -3.15 -23.73 0.38
N PRO A 24 -2.21 -23.02 -0.28
CA PRO A 24 -1.04 -22.54 0.41
C PRO A 24 -1.55 -21.54 1.44
N LYS A 25 -1.55 -21.95 2.72
CA LYS A 25 -1.73 -21.06 3.86
C LYS A 25 -0.68 -19.96 3.74
N VAL A 26 -1.08 -18.83 3.15
CA VAL A 26 -0.35 -17.57 3.22
C VAL A 26 -0.28 -17.24 4.69
N LYS A 27 0.84 -17.60 5.32
CA LYS A 27 1.19 -17.14 6.66
C LYS A 27 1.29 -15.63 6.55
N SER A 28 0.23 -14.94 6.96
CA SER A 28 0.25 -13.48 7.15
C SER A 28 1.22 -13.19 8.29
N SER A 29 2.50 -13.08 7.98
CA SER A 29 3.48 -12.51 8.90
C SER A 29 3.14 -11.03 9.01
N LYS A 30 2.71 -10.61 10.21
CA LYS A 30 2.42 -9.22 10.52
C LYS A 30 3.65 -8.38 10.13
N GLU A 31 3.51 -7.57 9.10
CA GLU A 31 4.59 -6.71 8.61
C GLU A 31 5.03 -5.75 9.72
N LYS A 32 6.32 -5.72 10.03
CA LYS A 32 6.88 -4.80 11.04
C LYS A 32 7.28 -3.50 10.34
N LEU A 33 6.41 -2.50 10.42
CA LEU A 33 6.66 -1.17 9.85
C LEU A 33 7.55 -0.32 10.77
N PRO A 34 8.38 0.58 10.19
CA PRO A 34 9.08 1.59 10.96
C PRO A 34 8.07 2.57 11.59
N GLN A 35 8.39 3.12 12.76
CA GLN A 35 7.56 4.15 13.39
C GLN A 35 7.78 5.50 12.67
N PRO A 36 6.72 6.23 12.31
CA PRO A 36 6.85 7.56 11.70
C PRO A 36 7.59 8.54 12.63
N PRO A 37 8.31 9.54 12.08
CA PRO A 37 9.04 10.53 12.88
C PRO A 37 8.13 11.45 13.70
N LEU A 38 6.88 11.61 13.28
CA LEU A 38 5.87 12.40 13.98
C LEU A 38 4.95 11.48 14.80
N PRO A 39 4.56 11.88 16.03
CA PRO A 39 3.57 11.15 16.81
C PRO A 39 2.18 11.24 16.18
N ASN A 40 1.21 10.54 16.78
CA ASN A 40 -0.18 10.67 16.38
C ASN A 40 -0.64 12.13 16.52
N GLY A 41 -1.36 12.64 15.52
CA GLY A 41 -1.81 14.03 15.52
C GLY A 41 -2.22 14.53 14.14
N GLU A 42 -2.58 15.81 14.10
CA GLU A 42 -2.88 16.54 12.87
C GLU A 42 -1.80 17.59 12.59
N TYR A 43 -1.33 17.63 11.36
CA TYR A 43 -0.23 18.48 10.93
C TYR A 43 -0.57 19.18 9.61
N MET A 44 0.00 20.36 9.39
CA MET A 44 -0.12 21.08 8.12
C MET A 44 1.12 20.84 7.27
N PHE A 45 0.90 20.35 6.05
CA PHE A 45 1.94 20.07 5.05
C PHE A 45 1.67 20.90 3.80
N LYS A 46 2.71 21.16 3.01
CA LYS A 46 2.59 21.75 1.67
C LYS A 46 2.37 20.66 0.64
N LEU A 47 1.45 20.89 -0.30
CA LEU A 47 1.20 20.00 -1.41
C LEU A 47 2.10 20.33 -2.61
N PHE A 48 2.78 19.32 -3.14
CA PHE A 48 3.47 19.34 -4.42
C PHE A 48 2.72 18.43 -5.40
N LEU A 49 2.38 18.95 -6.58
CA LEU A 49 1.83 18.12 -7.65
C LEU A 49 2.97 17.67 -8.57
N ALA A 50 3.13 16.35 -8.70
CA ALA A 50 4.21 15.76 -9.48
C ALA A 50 4.16 16.14 -10.98
N GLU A 51 2.96 16.36 -11.53
CA GLU A 51 2.77 16.67 -12.96
C GLU A 51 3.28 18.03 -13.39
N HIS A 52 3.34 19.00 -12.48
CA HIS A 52 3.67 20.38 -12.83
C HIS A 52 5.15 20.71 -12.62
N ASP A 53 5.95 19.77 -12.12
CA ASP A 53 7.37 19.89 -11.72
C ASP A 53 7.74 21.26 -11.10
N THR A 54 6.76 21.84 -10.42
CA THR A 54 6.82 23.15 -9.80
C THR A 54 6.16 23.01 -8.44
N LEU A 55 6.72 23.72 -7.46
CA LEU A 55 5.99 24.04 -6.23
C LEU A 55 4.63 24.57 -6.68
N VAL A 56 3.57 23.81 -6.44
CA VAL A 56 2.23 24.37 -6.52
C VAL A 56 2.15 25.33 -5.35
N GLN A 57 2.52 26.58 -5.61
CA GLN A 57 2.59 27.59 -4.58
C GLN A 57 1.24 27.66 -3.85
N GLY A 58 1.28 27.28 -2.58
CA GLY A 58 0.37 27.81 -1.56
C GLY A 58 -0.80 26.93 -1.14
N GLU A 59 -0.94 25.70 -1.63
CA GLU A 59 -2.00 24.83 -1.10
C GLU A 59 -1.48 23.97 0.05
N ASN A 60 -2.06 24.20 1.22
CA ASN A 60 -1.79 23.38 2.39
C ASN A 60 -2.73 22.16 2.40
N VAL A 61 -2.26 21.09 3.01
CA VAL A 61 -3.04 19.90 3.31
C VAL A 61 -2.92 19.61 4.79
N LYS A 62 -3.98 19.06 5.36
CA LYS A 62 -3.95 18.51 6.71
C LYS A 62 -3.60 17.03 6.60
N VAL A 63 -2.55 16.63 7.32
CA VAL A 63 -2.08 15.26 7.44
C VAL A 63 -2.43 14.77 8.85
N LYS A 64 -3.29 13.76 8.93
CA LYS A 64 -3.64 13.10 10.18
C LYS A 64 -2.90 11.77 10.28
N ILE A 65 -2.16 11.57 11.36
CA ILE A 65 -1.35 10.37 11.62
C ILE A 65 -1.93 9.61 12.81
N GLU A 66 -2.17 8.31 12.63
CA GLU A 66 -2.62 7.36 13.65
C GLU A 66 -1.78 6.07 13.55
N GLY A 67 -0.68 6.00 14.31
CA GLY A 67 0.33 4.97 14.13
C GLY A 67 0.97 5.08 12.74
N ASN A 68 0.95 3.99 11.97
CA ASN A 68 1.37 4.02 10.56
C ASN A 68 0.23 4.41 9.62
N GLN A 69 -0.99 4.65 10.08
CA GLN A 69 -2.06 5.10 9.20
C GLN A 69 -1.98 6.60 8.98
N VAL A 70 -2.22 7.03 7.75
CA VAL A 70 -2.23 8.44 7.38
C VAL A 70 -3.42 8.76 6.50
N VAL A 71 -4.04 9.91 6.77
CA VAL A 71 -5.07 10.52 5.94
C VAL A 71 -4.64 11.94 5.60
N VAL A 72 -4.72 12.29 4.33
CA VAL A 72 -4.37 13.61 3.82
C VAL A 72 -5.63 14.26 3.26
N SER A 73 -6.04 15.38 3.83
CA SER A 73 -7.20 16.15 3.40
C SER A 73 -6.79 17.52 2.87
N PHE A 74 -7.39 17.94 1.76
CA PHE A 74 -7.17 19.24 1.14
C PHE A 74 -7.73 20.36 2.01
N THR A 75 -6.94 21.41 2.25
CA THR A 75 -7.39 22.60 3.02
C THR A 75 -7.45 23.88 2.20
N GLY A 76 -7.16 23.75 0.90
CA GLY A 76 -7.09 24.85 -0.04
C GLY A 76 -8.44 25.39 -0.50
N LYS A 77 -8.40 26.46 -1.30
CA LYS A 77 -9.59 27.17 -1.80
C LYS A 77 -10.00 26.72 -3.21
N GLY A 78 -10.31 25.45 -3.40
CA GLY A 78 -11.02 25.00 -4.61
C GLY A 78 -10.18 24.80 -5.88
N LYS A 79 -8.85 24.68 -5.79
CA LYS A 79 -8.00 24.43 -6.96
C LYS A 79 -8.00 22.95 -7.35
N PHE A 80 -7.69 22.65 -8.61
CA PHE A 80 -7.51 21.27 -9.11
C PHE A 80 -8.76 20.39 -8.97
N ASN A 81 -9.96 20.97 -9.04
CA ASN A 81 -11.24 20.28 -8.79
C ASN A 81 -11.35 19.66 -7.38
N LEU A 82 -10.50 20.06 -6.43
CA LEU A 82 -10.54 19.64 -5.04
C LEU A 82 -11.32 20.66 -4.22
N LYS A 83 -12.21 20.18 -3.37
CA LYS A 83 -12.93 20.97 -2.36
C LYS A 83 -12.22 20.89 -1.03
N GLN A 84 -12.36 21.94 -0.23
CA GLN A 84 -11.87 21.92 1.14
C GLN A 84 -12.51 20.75 1.89
N GLY A 85 -11.67 19.91 2.52
CA GLY A 85 -12.10 18.71 3.22
C GLY A 85 -11.97 17.42 2.41
N ASP A 86 -11.75 17.49 1.09
CA ASP A 86 -11.57 16.30 0.26
C ASP A 86 -10.36 15.47 0.73
N ILE A 87 -10.53 14.16 0.84
CA ILE A 87 -9.43 13.23 1.09
C ILE A 87 -8.71 13.01 -0.24
N ILE A 88 -7.45 13.43 -0.31
CA ILE A 88 -6.63 13.38 -1.53
C ILE A 88 -5.61 12.24 -1.49
N SER A 89 -5.35 11.68 -0.31
CA SER A 89 -4.54 10.47 -0.15
C SER A 89 -4.83 9.82 1.20
N ALA A 90 -4.82 8.50 1.25
CA ALA A 90 -4.91 7.75 2.49
C ALA A 90 -4.18 6.41 2.35
N GLY A 91 -3.53 5.96 3.42
CA GLY A 91 -2.88 4.66 3.40
C GLY A 91 -1.97 4.43 4.59
N THR A 92 -0.96 3.59 4.36
CA THR A 92 0.03 3.23 5.36
C THR A 92 1.35 3.97 5.10
N LEU A 93 1.92 4.59 6.13
CA LEU A 93 3.25 5.18 6.15
C LEU A 93 4.28 4.05 6.13
N ARG A 94 5.07 4.06 5.05
CA ARG A 94 6.12 3.09 4.76
C ARG A 94 7.41 3.84 4.47
N GLN A 95 8.53 3.18 4.67
CA GLN A 95 9.85 3.69 4.30
C GLN A 95 10.47 2.72 3.31
N ASN A 96 10.99 3.23 2.19
CA ASN A 96 11.72 2.39 1.24
C ASN A 96 13.17 2.14 1.72
N GLN A 97 13.91 1.31 0.98
CA GLN A 97 15.32 0.99 1.29
C GLN A 97 16.24 2.22 1.32
N ALA A 98 15.89 3.29 0.61
CA ALA A 98 16.61 4.56 0.60
C ALA A 98 16.27 5.47 1.80
N GLY A 99 15.37 5.05 2.69
CA GLY A 99 14.96 5.85 3.85
C GLY A 99 13.88 6.88 3.53
N ILE A 100 13.28 6.86 2.34
CA ILE A 100 12.26 7.82 1.95
C ILE A 100 10.89 7.34 2.44
N TRP A 101 10.18 8.24 3.10
CA TRP A 101 8.83 8.00 3.59
C TRP A 101 7.79 8.19 2.49
N MET A 102 6.78 7.32 2.49
CA MET A 102 5.71 7.32 1.49
C MET A 102 4.39 6.82 2.06
N ILE A 103 3.31 7.21 1.40
CA ILE A 103 1.96 6.71 1.64
C ILE A 103 1.67 5.61 0.63
N SER A 104 1.53 4.37 1.11
CA SER A 104 1.20 3.22 0.27
C SER A 104 0.48 2.11 1.03
N ASN A 105 -0.42 1.42 0.33
CA ASN A 105 -1.09 0.21 0.82
C ASN A 105 -0.46 -1.08 0.27
N ASN A 106 0.53 -0.99 -0.63
CA ASN A 106 1.24 -2.13 -1.18
C ASN A 106 2.58 -2.32 -0.45
N PRO A 107 2.79 -3.44 0.27
CA PRO A 107 4.06 -3.70 0.95
C PRO A 107 5.28 -3.72 0.02
N LYS A 108 5.10 -4.12 -1.23
CA LYS A 108 6.19 -4.20 -2.22
C LYS A 108 6.75 -2.82 -2.59
N ASP A 109 6.03 -1.75 -2.31
CA ASP A 109 6.50 -0.39 -2.60
C ASP A 109 7.73 -0.02 -1.76
N ALA A 110 7.99 -0.71 -0.63
CA ALA A 110 9.22 -0.59 0.15
C ALA A 110 10.50 -0.92 -0.65
N GLU A 111 10.36 -1.65 -1.76
CA GLU A 111 11.44 -2.06 -2.65
C GLU A 111 11.65 -1.09 -3.84
N VAL A 112 10.78 -0.07 -3.98
CA VAL A 112 10.82 0.85 -5.12
C VAL A 112 11.82 1.99 -4.85
N ASN A 113 12.75 2.16 -5.78
CA ASN A 113 13.75 3.23 -5.75
C ASN A 113 13.27 4.54 -6.38
N ASP A 114 12.45 4.47 -7.43
CA ASP A 114 11.89 5.63 -8.12
C ASP A 114 10.45 5.90 -7.68
N ILE A 115 10.27 6.95 -6.86
CA ILE A 115 8.98 7.26 -6.21
C ILE A 115 8.46 8.67 -6.52
N TYR A 116 9.14 9.43 -7.38
CA TYR A 116 8.86 10.86 -7.56
C TYR A 116 8.01 11.20 -8.78
N GLY A 117 7.62 10.20 -9.57
CA GLY A 117 6.84 10.34 -10.80
C GLY A 117 5.38 9.87 -10.69
N CYS A 118 4.60 10.15 -11.74
CA CYS A 118 3.19 9.76 -11.89
C CYS A 118 2.99 8.34 -12.47
N ASN A 119 3.96 7.43 -12.28
CA ASN A 119 3.95 6.11 -12.90
C ASN A 119 3.26 5.04 -12.03
N GLY A 120 2.24 5.44 -11.24
CA GLY A 120 1.62 4.58 -10.23
C GLY A 120 2.51 4.34 -9.00
N ALA A 121 3.56 5.13 -8.84
CA ALA A 121 4.44 5.11 -7.68
C ALA A 121 3.72 5.58 -6.41
N PRO A 122 4.13 5.12 -5.21
CA PRO A 122 3.59 5.58 -3.94
C PRO A 122 3.86 7.07 -3.73
N ASN A 123 3.03 7.74 -2.92
CA ASN A 123 3.13 9.19 -2.71
C ASN A 123 4.21 9.53 -1.67
N PRO A 124 5.33 10.20 -2.00
CA PRO A 124 6.35 10.57 -1.03
C PRO A 124 5.85 11.62 -0.05
N ILE A 125 6.24 11.46 1.23
CA ILE A 125 5.98 12.43 2.30
C ILE A 125 7.29 12.77 3.01
N ASP A 126 7.61 14.05 3.09
CA ASP A 126 8.78 14.56 3.78
C ASP A 126 8.34 15.20 5.10
N PHE A 127 8.69 14.56 6.21
CA PHE A 127 8.36 15.03 7.56
C PHE A 127 9.18 16.24 8.02
N GLU A 128 10.39 16.40 7.51
CA GLU A 128 11.30 17.49 7.87
C GLU A 128 10.86 18.78 7.15
N LEU A 129 10.70 18.70 5.82
CA LEU A 129 10.24 19.81 5.00
C LEU A 129 8.72 20.05 5.11
N ARG A 130 7.99 19.12 5.73
CA ARG A 130 6.52 19.09 5.80
C ARG A 130 5.89 19.22 4.43
N THR A 131 6.32 18.36 3.51
CA THR A 131 5.82 18.34 2.14
C THR A 131 5.24 16.98 1.81
N ILE A 132 4.24 16.97 0.94
CA ILE A 132 3.74 15.75 0.32
C ILE A 132 3.75 15.94 -1.18
N ARG A 133 4.25 14.95 -1.91
CA ARG A 133 4.14 14.91 -3.37
C ARG A 133 3.02 13.96 -3.74
N LEU A 134 2.03 14.48 -4.46
CA LEU A 134 0.94 13.70 -5.02
C LEU A 134 0.99 13.74 -6.54
N CYS A 135 0.73 12.59 -7.15
CA CYS A 135 0.24 12.59 -8.51
C CYS A 135 -1.29 12.74 -8.45
N PRO A 136 -1.88 13.79 -9.03
CA PRO A 136 -3.33 13.88 -9.12
C PRO A 136 -3.80 12.76 -10.04
N THR A 137 -4.35 11.68 -9.49
CA THR A 137 -5.14 10.76 -10.30
C THR A 137 -6.32 11.56 -10.82
N THR A 138 -6.43 11.74 -12.14
CA THR A 138 -7.66 12.22 -12.77
C THR A 138 -8.80 11.39 -12.20
N GLN A 139 -9.63 11.97 -11.34
CA GLN A 139 -10.90 11.36 -10.97
C GLN A 139 -11.74 11.41 -12.24
N ASN A 140 -11.78 10.28 -12.95
CA ASN A 140 -12.76 10.04 -14.00
C ASN A 140 -14.14 9.84 -13.37
#